data_AF-A0A947FNC3-F1
#
_entry.id   AF-A0A947FNC3-F1
#
_cell.length_a   1.000
_cell.length_b   1.000
_cell.length_c   1.000
_cell.angle_alpha   90.00
_cell.angle_beta   90.00
_cell.angle_gamma   90.00
#
_symmetry.space_group_name_H-M   'P 1'
#
loop_
_entity.id
_entity.type
_entity.pdbx_description
1 polymer ?
#
loop_
_entity_poly.entity_id
_entity_poly.type
_entity_poly.pdbx_seq_one_letter_code
_entity_poly.pdbx_strand_id
1 'polypeptide(L)' 'MTDFEKTRSLFYLPAMQVYLDGNSLGPLPEAAVIIEDVMLNRLGDSAEYFALSAVT' A
#
# COMPACT_ATOMS: atom_id res chain seq x y z
N MET A 1 23.07 0.70 14.91
CA MET A 1 21.74 0.04 14.84
C MET A 1 20.74 1.14 14.52
N THR A 2 19.97 1.01 13.45
CA THR A 2 18.91 1.97 13.12
C THR A 2 17.85 1.98 14.22
N ASP A 3 17.17 3.11 14.38
CA ASP A 3 16.10 3.26 15.35
C ASP A 3 14.90 2.37 14.94
N PHE A 4 14.67 1.32 15.73
CA PHE A 4 13.61 0.35 15.48
C PHE A 4 12.23 0.99 15.63
N GLU A 5 12.03 1.84 16.64
CA GLU A 5 10.74 2.49 16.86
C GLU A 5 10.41 3.44 15.71
N LYS A 6 11.41 4.17 15.20
CA LYS A 6 11.26 5.00 14.00
C LYS A 6 10.91 4.18 12.75
N THR A 7 11.47 2.98 12.61
CA THR A 7 11.15 2.12 11.46
C THR A 7 9.74 1.54 11.61
N ARG A 8 9.40 1.07 12.81
CA ARG A 8 8.11 0.49 13.16
C ARG A 8 6.96 1.49 12.98
N SER A 9 7.19 2.77 13.30
CA SER A 9 6.17 3.81 13.18
C SER A 9 5.74 4.09 11.74
N LEU A 10 6.51 3.66 10.74
CA LEU A 10 6.16 3.81 9.32
C LEU A 10 5.15 2.77 8.83
N PHE A 11 4.70 1.86 9.70
CA PHE A 11 3.79 0.77 9.36
C PHE A 11 2.56 0.79 10.25
N TYR A 12 1.42 0.47 9.65
CA TYR A 12 0.20 0.20 10.39
C TYR A 12 0.30 -1.19 11.05
N LEU A 13 0.39 -1.20 12.37
CA LEU A 13 0.36 -2.42 13.19
C LEU A 13 -0.84 -2.35 14.16
N PRO A 14 -1.83 -3.25 14.05
CA PRO A 14 -2.98 -3.27 14.93
C PRO A 14 -2.57 -3.37 16.41
N ALA A 15 -3.26 -2.64 17.27
CA ALA A 15 -3.02 -2.70 18.70
C ALA A 15 -3.19 -4.13 19.22
N MET A 16 -2.31 -4.53 20.15
CA MET A 16 -2.31 -5.86 20.78
C MET A 16 -2.06 -7.04 19.83
N GLN A 17 -1.58 -6.81 18.60
CA GLN A 17 -1.24 -7.86 17.66
C GLN A 17 0.27 -8.01 17.49
N VAL A 18 0.76 -9.24 17.57
CA VAL A 18 2.14 -9.58 17.20
C VAL A 18 2.10 -10.16 15.79
N TYR A 19 2.78 -9.50 14.85
CA TYR A 19 2.77 -9.87 13.45
C TYR A 19 3.96 -10.78 13.12
N LEU A 20 3.70 -12.08 12.96
CA LEU A 20 4.74 -13.11 12.76
C LEU A 20 4.82 -13.64 11.33
N ASP A 21 3.85 -13.34 10.48
CA ASP A 21 3.79 -13.80 9.07
C ASP A 21 4.34 -12.76 8.07
N GLY A 22 5.34 -11.97 8.50
CA GLY A 22 5.94 -10.90 7.69
C GLY A 22 6.69 -11.40 6.44
N ASN A 23 6.97 -12.70 6.35
CA ASN A 23 7.60 -13.31 5.17
C ASN A 23 6.63 -13.52 4.02
N SER A 24 5.34 -13.72 4.31
CA SER A 24 4.30 -13.98 3.30
C SER A 24 3.63 -12.67 2.87
N LEU A 25 3.22 -11.87 3.85
CA LEU A 25 2.60 -10.57 3.63
C LEU A 25 3.23 -9.57 4.58
N GLY A 26 3.86 -8.52 4.09
CA GLY A 26 4.40 -7.46 4.97
C GLY A 26 3.27 -6.62 5.60
N PRO A 27 3.50 -5.99 6.77
CA PRO A 27 2.57 -5.01 7.31
C PRO A 27 2.45 -3.81 6.35
N LEU A 28 1.28 -3.17 6.32
CA LEU A 28 1.01 -2.07 5.39
C LEU A 28 1.85 -0.84 5.76
N PRO A 29 2.73 -0.35 4.87
CA PRO A 29 3.44 0.90 5.12
C PRO A 29 2.48 2.09 5.02
N GLU A 30 2.70 3.11 5.84
CA GLU A 30 1.91 4.35 5.85
C GLU A 30 1.89 5.03 4.48
N ALA A 31 3.01 4.99 3.76
CA ALA A 31 3.14 5.55 2.41
C ALA A 31 2.23 4.89 1.36
N ALA A 32 1.64 3.72 1.64
CA ALA A 32 0.74 3.02 0.72
C ALA A 32 -0.57 3.77 0.47
N VAL A 33 -0.89 4.84 1.22
CA VAL A 33 -2.03 5.73 0.96
C VAL A 33 -2.05 6.30 -0.47
N ILE A 34 -0.89 6.36 -1.14
CA ILE A 34 -0.79 6.79 -2.54
C ILE A 34 -1.59 5.91 -3.51
N ILE A 35 -1.91 4.66 -3.13
CA ILE A 35 -2.63 3.72 -3.99
C ILE A 35 -4.01 4.27 -4.37
N GLU A 36 -4.69 5.00 -3.48
CA GLU A 36 -5.98 5.62 -3.79
C GLU A 36 -5.85 6.64 -4.94
N ASP A 37 -4.89 7.56 -4.87
CA ASP A 37 -4.62 8.54 -5.93
C ASP A 37 -4.23 7.86 -7.25
N VAL A 38 -3.39 6.82 -7.17
CA VAL A 38 -2.99 6.03 -8.34
C VAL A 38 -4.21 5.41 -9.01
N MET A 39 -5.09 4.78 -8.24
CA MET A 39 -6.24 4.07 -8.78
C MET A 39 -7.30 5.03 -9.30
N LEU A 40 -7.61 6.10 -8.57
CA LEU A 40 -8.72 6.98 -8.90
C LEU A 40 -8.36 8.09 -9.88
N ASN A 41 -7.15 8.66 -9.80
CA ASN A 41 -6.82 9.90 -10.52
C ASN A 41 -5.72 9.72 -11.58
N ARG A 42 -4.90 8.66 -11.50
CA ARG A 42 -3.76 8.47 -12.40
C ARG A 42 -3.95 7.35 -13.42
N LEU A 43 -4.39 6.19 -12.97
CA LEU A 43 -4.62 5.03 -13.83
C LEU A 43 -6.09 5.00 -14.25
N GLY A 44 -7.02 4.97 -13.30
CA GLY A 44 -8.46 4.74 -13.56
C GLY A 44 -9.20 5.87 -14.29
N ASP A 45 -8.67 7.10 -14.28
CA ASP A 45 -9.32 8.25 -14.94
C ASP A 45 -8.73 8.60 -16.32
N SER A 46 -7.73 7.82 -16.76
CA SER A 46 -7.12 8.06 -18.07
C SER A 46 -7.96 7.44 -19.19
N ALA A 47 -8.14 8.20 -20.28
CA ALA A 47 -8.81 7.69 -21.48
C ALA A 47 -8.11 6.43 -22.04
N GLU A 48 -6.79 6.31 -21.85
CA GLU A 48 -6.00 5.13 -22.22
C GLU A 48 -6.37 3.89 -21.39
N TYR A 49 -6.61 4.03 -20.08
CA TYR A 49 -7.04 2.91 -19.22
C TYR A 49 -8.40 2.36 -19.63
N PHE A 50 -9.37 3.23 -19.95
CA PHE A 50 -10.67 2.79 -20.46
C PHE A 50 -10.57 2.12 -21.83
N ALA A 51 -9.70 2.62 -22.71
CA ALA A 51 -9.49 2.01 -24.03
C ALA A 51 -8.90 0.60 -23.95
N LEU A 52 -8.00 0.34 -22.99
CA LEU A 52 -7.38 -0.98 -22.78
C LEU A 52 -8.27 -1.93 -21.97
N SER A 53 -9.02 -1.43 -20.98
CA SER A 53 -9.93 -2.25 -20.16
C SER A 53 -11.21 -2.67 -20.89
N ALA A 54 -11.60 -1.96 -21.95
CA ALA A 54 -12.74 -2.31 -22.79
C ALA A 54 -12.47 -3.47 -23.78
N VAL A 55 -11.22 -3.95 -23.88
CA VAL A 55 -10.89 -5.13 -24.69
C VAL A 55 -11.14 -6.38 -23.85
N THR A 56 -12.39 -6.86 -23.86
CA THR A 56 -12.77 -8.20 -23.37
C THR A 56 -13.34 -9.02 -24.52
#